data_AF-A0A2S1M8Z2-F1
#
_entry.id   AF-A0A2S1M8Z2-F1
#
_cell.length_a   1.000
_cell.length_b   1.000
_cell.length_c   1.000
_cell.angle_alpha   90.00
_cell.angle_beta   90.00
_cell.angle_gamma   90.00
#
_symmetry.space_group_name_H-M   'P 1'
#
loop_
_entity.id
_entity.type
_entity.pdbx_description
1 polymer ?
#
loop_
_entity_poly.entity_id
_entity_poly.type
_entity_poly.pdbx_seq_one_letter_code
_entity_poly.pdbx_strand_id
1 'polypeptide(L)'
;MPLIKGSSAFYVYEGIDTDSDEKVIRHYYTFSDGDQLIFENKYCLMNNYVVNYQSEKLNLDKLKLRVGLILDGIKDKHQLTVSPDFFSIWFYDSEKLELVVDSKFSSIEVSGTREYSKNSVLHEMISLYVGVGGEP
;
A
#
# COMPACT_ATOMS: atom_id res chain seq x y z
N MET A 1 -4.60 0.20 -13.06
CA MET A 1 -3.50 0.90 -12.36
C MET A 1 -2.19 0.68 -13.10
N PRO A 2 -1.17 1.53 -12.90
CA PRO A 2 0.00 1.54 -13.79
C PRO A 2 0.96 0.36 -13.53
N LEU A 3 1.61 -0.10 -14.60
CA LEU A 3 2.82 -0.92 -14.52
C LEU A 3 3.88 -0.16 -13.71
N ILE A 4 4.35 -0.75 -12.61
CA ILE A 4 5.38 -0.13 -11.77
C ILE A 4 6.73 -0.34 -12.45
N LYS A 5 7.39 0.77 -12.78
CA LYS A 5 8.69 0.79 -13.45
C LYS A 5 9.72 -0.01 -12.64
N GLY A 6 10.41 -0.93 -13.30
CA GLY A 6 11.43 -1.77 -12.67
C GLY A 6 10.92 -3.12 -12.13
N SER A 7 9.62 -3.39 -12.20
CA SER A 7 9.12 -4.75 -11.98
C SER A 7 9.59 -5.69 -13.10
N SER A 8 10.08 -6.87 -12.73
CA SER A 8 10.49 -7.96 -13.61
C SER A 8 9.33 -8.91 -13.94
N ALA A 9 8.32 -8.96 -13.07
CA ALA A 9 7.08 -9.70 -13.30
C ALA A 9 5.88 -8.95 -12.72
N PHE A 10 4.74 -9.09 -13.39
CA PHE A 10 3.47 -8.49 -13.00
C PHE A 10 2.33 -9.50 -13.20
N TYR A 11 1.52 -9.68 -12.17
CA TYR A 11 0.35 -10.55 -12.21
C TYR A 11 -0.85 -9.85 -11.58
N VAL A 12 -2.03 -10.05 -12.16
CA VAL A 12 -3.30 -9.51 -11.66
C VAL A 12 -4.21 -10.69 -11.32
N TYR A 13 -4.75 -10.65 -10.11
CA TYR A 13 -5.82 -11.51 -9.65
C TYR A 13 -7.10 -10.67 -9.52
N GLU A 14 -8.17 -11.15 -10.12
CA GLU A 14 -9.52 -10.61 -9.94
C GLU A 14 -10.39 -11.74 -9.38
N GLY A 15 -11.07 -11.47 -8.26
CA GLY A 15 -11.89 -12.48 -7.61
C GLY A 15 -12.82 -11.91 -6.57
N ILE A 16 -13.40 -12.82 -5.79
CA ILE A 16 -14.25 -12.51 -4.64
C ILE A 16 -13.49 -12.94 -3.39
N ASP A 17 -13.38 -12.04 -2.41
CA ASP A 17 -12.88 -12.37 -1.09
C ASP A 17 -13.92 -13.26 -0.38
N THR A 18 -13.53 -14.47 0.02
CA THR A 18 -14.46 -15.47 0.53
C THR A 18 -15.02 -15.15 1.91
N ASP A 19 -14.38 -14.24 2.64
CA ASP A 19 -14.80 -13.88 3.99
C ASP A 19 -15.77 -12.70 3.96
N SER A 20 -15.60 -11.76 3.01
CA SER A 20 -16.45 -10.57 2.88
C SER A 20 -17.41 -10.57 1.69
N ASP A 21 -17.34 -11.55 0.77
CA ASP A 21 -18.04 -11.57 -0.52
C ASP A 21 -17.76 -10.34 -1.41
N GLU A 22 -16.67 -9.62 -1.14
CA GLU A 22 -16.31 -8.40 -1.86
C GLU A 22 -15.48 -8.69 -3.11
N LYS A 23 -15.68 -7.87 -4.15
CA LYS A 23 -14.78 -7.87 -5.30
C LYS A 23 -13.41 -7.37 -4.87
N VAL A 24 -12.39 -8.19 -5.14
CA VAL A 24 -10.99 -7.87 -4.88
C VAL A 24 -10.21 -7.86 -6.19
N ILE A 25 -9.40 -6.82 -6.36
CA ILE A 25 -8.39 -6.76 -7.42
C ILE A 25 -7.02 -6.67 -6.74
N ARG A 26 -6.18 -7.66 -6.99
CA ARG A 26 -4.84 -7.76 -6.39
C ARG A 26 -3.77 -7.80 -7.48
N HIS A 27 -2.79 -6.94 -7.33
CA HIS A 27 -1.66 -6.78 -8.22
C HIS A 27 -0.41 -7.26 -7.51
N TYR A 28 0.36 -8.10 -8.18
CA TYR A 28 1.62 -8.64 -7.69
C TYR A 28 2.74 -8.13 -8.57
N TYR A 29 3.75 -7.53 -7.95
CA TYR A 29 4.95 -7.06 -8.62
C TYR A 29 6.16 -7.75 -7.99
N THR A 30 6.98 -8.37 -8.84
CA THR A 30 8.30 -8.86 -8.45
C THR A 30 9.36 -7.97 -9.08
N PHE A 31 10.40 -7.63 -8.35
CA PHE A 31 11.50 -6.80 -8.83
C PHE A 31 12.74 -7.67 -9.13
N SER A 32 13.66 -7.15 -9.96
CA SER A 32 14.86 -7.90 -10.36
C SER A 32 15.82 -8.20 -9.20
N ASP A 33 15.73 -7.44 -8.11
CA ASP A 33 16.48 -7.67 -6.88
C ASP A 33 15.79 -8.63 -5.90
N GLY A 34 14.71 -9.30 -6.34
CA GLY A 34 14.00 -10.32 -5.57
C GLY A 34 12.90 -9.78 -4.65
N ASP A 35 12.82 -8.47 -4.45
CA ASP A 35 11.78 -7.85 -3.64
C ASP A 35 10.39 -8.04 -4.27
N GLN A 36 9.36 -7.96 -3.42
CA GLN A 36 7.97 -8.13 -3.83
C GLN A 36 7.09 -7.00 -3.31
N LEU A 37 6.10 -6.62 -4.12
CA LEU A 37 5.07 -5.66 -3.78
C LEU A 37 3.72 -6.24 -4.17
N ILE A 38 2.80 -6.26 -3.20
CA ILE A 38 1.43 -6.69 -3.41
C ILE A 38 0.55 -5.47 -3.15
N PHE A 39 -0.27 -5.12 -4.13
CA PHE A 39 -1.26 -4.06 -4.00
C PHE A 39 -2.65 -4.63 -4.19
N GLU A 40 -3.51 -4.43 -3.21
CA GLU A 40 -4.89 -4.88 -3.22
C GLU A 40 -5.83 -3.67 -3.12
N ASN A 41 -6.91 -3.74 -3.88
CA ASN A 41 -8.04 -2.83 -3.78
C ASN A 41 -9.31 -3.66 -3.57
N LYS A 42 -10.01 -3.36 -2.48
CA LYS A 42 -11.32 -3.90 -2.12
C LYS A 42 -12.32 -2.75 -2.05
N TYR A 43 -13.57 -3.04 -2.39
CA TYR A 43 -14.64 -2.07 -2.24
C TYR A 43 -15.78 -2.65 -1.41
N CYS A 44 -16.04 -2.01 -0.27
CA CYS A 44 -17.19 -2.31 0.58
C CYS A 44 -17.55 -1.12 1.46
N LEU A 45 -18.62 -0.42 1.07
CA LEU A 45 -19.08 0.87 1.61
C LEU A 45 -18.04 2.01 1.54
N MET A 46 -16.74 1.67 1.53
CA MET A 46 -15.53 2.47 1.46
C MET A 46 -14.58 1.83 0.44
N ASN A 47 -13.65 2.62 -0.10
CA ASN A 47 -12.54 2.12 -0.90
C ASN A 47 -11.39 1.72 0.04
N ASN A 48 -11.00 0.45 0.03
CA ASN A 48 -9.97 -0.09 0.90
C ASN A 48 -8.75 -0.48 0.07
N TYR A 49 -7.62 0.15 0.34
CA TYR A 49 -6.35 -0.09 -0.30
C TYR A 49 -5.39 -0.75 0.67
N VAL A 50 -4.77 -1.85 0.25
CA VAL A 50 -3.70 -2.51 1.01
C VAL A 50 -2.45 -2.58 0.15
N VAL A 51 -1.33 -2.12 0.69
CA VAL A 51 -0.01 -2.22 0.07
C VAL A 51 0.88 -3.02 0.99
N ASN A 52 1.47 -4.10 0.50
CA ASN A 52 2.47 -4.89 1.22
C ASN A 52 3.76 -4.91 0.41
N TYR A 53 4.84 -4.37 0.97
CA TYR A 53 6.17 -4.42 0.37
C TYR A 53 7.10 -5.29 1.21
N GLN A 54 7.71 -6.28 0.56
CA GLN A 54 8.56 -7.28 1.18
C GLN A 54 9.95 -7.24 0.54
N SER A 55 10.96 -7.32 1.40
CA SER A 55 12.36 -7.31 1.00
C SER A 55 13.20 -8.18 1.92
N GLU A 56 14.36 -8.60 1.43
CA GLU A 56 15.42 -9.11 2.31
C GLU A 56 15.88 -8.00 3.27
N LYS A 57 15.92 -6.74 2.84
CA LYS A 57 16.28 -5.62 3.71
C LYS A 57 15.56 -4.37 3.27
N LEU A 58 14.65 -3.86 4.11
CA LEU A 58 13.90 -2.67 3.78
C LEU A 58 14.82 -1.46 3.62
N ASN A 59 14.53 -0.68 2.59
CA ASN A 59 15.22 0.56 2.29
C ASN A 59 14.18 1.62 1.93
N LEU A 60 14.28 2.79 2.57
CA LEU A 60 13.32 3.88 2.42
C LEU A 60 13.23 4.40 0.99
N ASP A 61 14.36 4.52 0.28
CA ASP A 61 14.38 5.04 -1.09
C ASP A 61 13.74 4.05 -2.07
N LYS A 62 14.00 2.74 -1.88
CA LYS A 62 13.31 1.68 -2.65
C LYS A 62 11.82 1.68 -2.38
N LEU A 63 11.40 1.80 -1.11
CA LEU A 63 10.00 1.88 -0.73
C LEU A 63 9.31 3.06 -1.42
N LYS A 64 9.88 4.27 -1.31
CA LYS A 64 9.40 5.49 -1.96
C LYS A 64 9.24 5.29 -3.46
N LEU A 65 10.26 4.75 -4.12
CA LEU A 65 10.27 4.54 -5.57
C LEU A 65 9.18 3.56 -6.02
N ARG A 66 8.99 2.46 -5.28
CA ARG A 66 8.14 1.34 -5.70
C ARG A 66 6.68 1.54 -5.33
N VAL A 67 6.41 2.17 -4.20
CA VAL A 67 5.05 2.43 -3.72
C VAL A 67 4.54 3.81 -4.15
N GLY A 68 5.42 4.76 -4.44
CA GLY A 68 5.06 6.14 -4.80
C GLY A 68 3.97 6.25 -5.85
N LEU A 69 4.07 5.50 -6.95
CA LEU A 69 3.06 5.51 -8.01
C LEU A 69 1.68 5.00 -7.57
N ILE A 70 1.63 4.02 -6.66
CA ILE A 70 0.37 3.53 -6.10
C ILE A 70 -0.24 4.62 -5.21
N LEU A 71 0.58 5.19 -4.32
CA LEU A 71 0.13 6.20 -3.38
C LEU A 71 -0.35 7.46 -4.10
N ASP A 72 0.36 7.93 -5.12
CA ASP A 72 -0.07 9.05 -5.95
C ASP A 72 -1.38 8.74 -6.67
N GLY A 73 -1.56 7.52 -7.19
CA GLY A 73 -2.83 7.10 -7.77
C GLY A 73 -4.01 7.12 -6.79
N ILE A 74 -3.79 6.74 -5.52
CA ILE A 74 -4.81 6.81 -4.46
C ILE A 74 -5.09 8.28 -4.11
N LYS A 75 -4.04 9.09 -3.94
CA LYS A 75 -4.13 10.52 -3.62
C LYS A 75 -4.90 11.29 -4.69
N ASP A 76 -4.58 11.07 -5.96
CA ASP A 76 -5.22 11.78 -7.07
C ASP A 76 -6.70 11.37 -7.21
N LYS A 77 -6.99 10.06 -7.07
CA LYS A 77 -8.35 9.54 -7.17
C LYS A 77 -9.27 10.11 -6.08
N HIS A 78 -8.75 10.27 -4.86
CA HIS A 78 -9.52 10.69 -3.70
C HIS A 78 -9.14 12.09 -3.19
N GLN A 79 -8.45 12.89 -3.99
CA GLN A 79 -8.03 14.25 -3.64
C GLN A 79 -7.38 14.38 -2.25
N LEU A 80 -6.55 13.40 -1.87
CA LEU A 80 -5.89 13.34 -0.56
C LEU A 80 -4.67 14.26 -0.52
N THR A 81 -4.47 14.92 0.61
CA THR A 81 -3.22 15.63 0.90
C THR A 81 -2.37 14.77 1.84
N VAL A 82 -1.15 14.48 1.45
CA VAL A 82 -0.23 13.62 2.22
C VAL A 82 1.01 14.44 2.58
N SER A 83 1.41 14.37 3.86
CA SER A 83 2.60 15.07 4.34
C SER A 83 3.86 14.66 3.55
N PRO A 84 4.80 15.59 3.28
CA PRO A 84 6.10 15.26 2.70
C PRO A 84 6.87 14.18 3.48
N ASP A 85 6.62 14.10 4.80
CA ASP A 85 7.30 13.16 5.69
C ASP A 85 6.62 11.79 5.76
N PHE A 86 5.52 11.57 5.03
CA PHE A 86 4.71 10.35 5.08
C PHE A 86 5.54 9.07 4.99
N PHE A 87 6.42 8.95 3.98
CA PHE A 87 7.23 7.75 3.81
C PHE A 87 8.22 7.55 4.95
N SER A 88 8.77 8.63 5.49
CA SER A 88 9.70 8.55 6.62
C SER A 88 8.95 8.07 7.87
N ILE A 89 7.77 8.64 8.13
CA ILE A 89 6.92 8.25 9.26
C ILE A 89 6.44 6.81 9.10
N TRP A 90 5.95 6.43 7.93
CA TRP A 90 5.56 5.04 7.66
C TRP A 90 6.72 4.07 7.92
N PHE A 91 7.94 4.41 7.51
CA PHE A 91 9.09 3.53 7.62
C PHE A 91 9.67 3.42 9.04
N TYR A 92 9.66 4.51 9.81
CA TYR A 92 10.33 4.60 11.12
C TYR A 92 9.37 4.62 12.31
N ASP A 93 8.13 5.05 12.13
CA ASP A 93 7.16 5.35 13.19
C ASP A 93 5.71 5.12 12.68
N SER A 94 5.45 3.90 12.20
CA SER A 94 4.23 3.56 11.45
C SER A 94 2.94 3.72 12.26
N GLU A 95 3.04 3.78 13.59
CA GLU A 95 1.94 4.06 14.52
C GLU A 95 1.39 5.49 14.39
N LYS A 96 2.19 6.44 13.88
CA LYS A 96 1.76 7.85 13.70
C LYS A 96 1.23 8.17 12.31
N LEU A 97 1.02 7.16 11.48
CA LEU A 97 0.73 7.35 10.06
C LEU A 97 -0.64 8.00 9.78
N GLU A 98 -1.59 7.85 10.70
CA GLU A 98 -2.91 8.49 10.61
C GLU A 98 -2.84 10.02 10.68
N LEU A 99 -1.81 10.58 11.35
CA LEU A 99 -1.71 12.03 11.61
C LEU A 99 -1.19 12.83 10.40
N VAL A 100 -0.86 12.16 9.30
CA VAL A 100 -0.13 12.76 8.18
C VAL A 100 -0.84 12.64 6.83
N VAL A 101 -2.12 12.27 6.87
CA VAL A 101 -3.02 12.26 5.72
C VAL A 101 -4.24 13.12 6.05
N ASP A 102 -4.52 14.09 5.19
CA ASP A 102 -5.66 15.01 5.30
C ASP A 102 -6.57 14.87 4.07
N SER A 103 -7.87 15.14 4.26
CA SER A 103 -8.89 14.90 3.24
C SER A 103 -10.16 15.70 3.46
N LYS A 104 -10.87 15.94 2.34
CA LYS A 104 -12.21 16.51 2.32
C LYS A 104 -13.31 15.48 2.62
N PHE A 105 -12.98 14.20 2.63
CA PHE A 105 -13.92 13.12 2.90
C PHE A 105 -14.19 13.00 4.40
N SER A 106 -15.40 12.57 4.74
CA SER A 106 -15.86 12.44 6.13
C SER A 106 -15.23 11.27 6.89
N SER A 107 -14.65 10.29 6.20
CA SER A 107 -13.99 9.13 6.82
C SER A 107 -12.73 8.75 6.04
N ILE A 108 -11.57 8.89 6.70
CA ILE A 108 -10.29 8.34 6.24
C ILE A 108 -9.66 7.56 7.37
N GLU A 109 -9.17 6.37 7.02
CA GLU A 109 -8.41 5.51 7.91
C GLU A 109 -7.07 5.21 7.25
N VAL A 110 -5.97 5.44 7.97
CA VAL A 110 -4.63 5.14 7.49
C VAL A 110 -3.87 4.45 8.60
N SER A 111 -3.33 3.27 8.31
CA SER A 111 -2.49 2.56 9.26
C SER A 111 -1.31 1.90 8.55
N GLY A 112 -0.19 1.79 9.27
CA GLY A 112 1.00 1.14 8.76
C GLY A 112 1.58 0.18 9.78
N THR A 113 2.12 -0.93 9.30
CA THR A 113 2.85 -1.89 10.12
C THR A 113 4.19 -2.20 9.50
N ARG A 114 5.13 -2.62 10.35
CA ARG A 114 6.41 -3.17 9.93
C ARG A 114 6.66 -4.46 10.70
N GLU A 115 6.98 -5.51 9.97
CA GLU A 115 7.11 -6.85 10.50
C GLU A 115 8.43 -7.49 10.07
N TYR A 116 8.94 -8.39 10.91
CA TYR A 116 10.14 -9.16 10.66
C TYR A 116 9.87 -10.65 10.85
N SER A 117 10.13 -11.47 9.83
CA SER A 117 9.93 -12.93 9.86
C SER A 117 11.24 -13.68 9.64
N LYS A 118 11.75 -14.34 10.69
CA LYS A 118 13.03 -15.08 10.69
C LYS A 118 13.08 -16.28 9.72
N ASN A 119 11.94 -16.78 9.26
CA ASN A 119 11.84 -18.01 8.46
C ASN A 119 11.43 -17.74 7.00
N SER A 120 11.55 -16.50 6.53
CA SER A 120 11.27 -16.09 5.15
C SER A 120 12.55 -15.61 4.46
N VAL A 121 12.65 -15.80 3.14
CA VAL A 121 13.73 -15.20 2.33
C VAL A 121 13.55 -13.68 2.29
N LEU A 122 12.31 -13.21 2.10
CA LEU A 122 11.92 -11.81 2.24
C LEU A 122 11.43 -11.61 3.67
N HIS A 123 12.37 -11.34 4.57
CA HIS A 123 12.12 -11.36 5.99
C HIS A 123 11.68 -10.01 6.57
N GLU A 124 11.85 -8.90 5.85
CA GLU A 124 11.30 -7.61 6.25
C GLU A 124 10.07 -7.28 5.42
N MET A 125 8.97 -6.92 6.09
CA MET A 125 7.73 -6.48 5.45
C MET A 125 7.30 -5.13 6.01
N ILE A 126 6.80 -4.26 5.14
CA ILE A 126 6.12 -3.04 5.52
C ILE A 126 4.77 -2.97 4.80
N SER A 127 3.72 -2.69 5.57
CA SER A 127 2.35 -2.69 5.09
C SER A 127 1.69 -1.34 5.34
N LEU A 128 0.84 -0.93 4.40
CA LEU A 128 0.01 0.26 4.47
C LEU A 128 -1.42 -0.11 4.14
N TYR A 129 -2.34 0.33 4.98
CA TYR A 129 -3.77 0.34 4.73
C TYR A 129 -4.26 1.78 4.57
N VAL A 130 -5.10 2.01 3.56
CA VAL A 130 -5.81 3.27 3.35
C VAL A 130 -7.28 2.96 3.07
N GLY A 131 -8.15 3.26 4.03
CA GLY A 131 -9.60 3.26 3.87
C GLY A 131 -10.11 4.66 3.56
N VAL A 132 -10.91 4.83 2.51
CA VAL A 132 -11.53 6.11 2.14
C VAL A 132 -13.04 5.93 2.00
N GLY A 133 -13.80 6.63 2.83
CA GLY A 133 -15.26 6.52 2.95
C GLY A 133 -15.97 7.86 3.08
N GLY A 134 -17.29 7.81 2.83
CA GLY A 134 -18.18 8.97 2.90
C GLY A 134 -18.30 9.75 1.59
N GLU A 135 -19.40 10.51 1.44
CA GLU A 135 -19.48 11.54 0.41
C GLU A 135 -18.69 12.80 0.88
N PRO A 136 -18.02 13.53 -0.03
CA PRO A 136 -17.43 14.84 0.27
C PRO A 136 -18.48 15.92 0.52
#